data_AF-A0A7R9MGK8-F1
#
_entry.id   AF-A0A7R9MGK8-F1
#
_cell.length_a   1.000
_cell.length_b   1.000
_cell.length_c   1.000
_cell.angle_alpha   90.00
_cell.angle_beta   90.00
_cell.angle_gamma   90.00
#
_symmetry.space_group_name_H-M   'P 1'
#
loop_
_entity.id
_entity.type
_entity.pdbx_description
1 polymer ?
#
loop_
_entity_poly.entity_id
_entity_poly.type
_entity_poly.pdbx_seq_one_letter_code
_entity_poly.pdbx_strand_id
1 'polypeptide(L)' 'MQNKNESKCQICGDNSCSYHFDAMTCSSCKAFFRRNALIKVDQFKCYLGVGMRTVSKNI' A
#
# COMPACT_ATOMS: atom_id res chain seq x y z
N MET A 1 -0.03 -15.73 -25.52
CA MET A 1 1.13 -15.61 -24.59
C MET A 1 0.97 -14.29 -23.86
N GLN A 2 0.46 -14.28 -22.63
CA GLN A 2 0.37 -13.05 -21.83
C GLN A 2 1.76 -12.78 -21.25
N ASN A 3 2.37 -11.65 -21.63
CA ASN A 3 3.59 -11.15 -21.00
C ASN A 3 3.27 -10.79 -19.55
N LYS A 4 3.50 -11.75 -18.66
CA LYS A 4 3.29 -11.65 -17.23
C LYS A 4 4.42 -10.80 -16.65
N ASN A 5 4.39 -9.50 -16.89
CA ASN A 5 5.09 -8.57 -16.00
C ASN A 5 4.40 -8.73 -14.65
N GLU A 6 5.03 -9.47 -13.74
CA GLU A 6 4.58 -9.70 -12.38
C GLU A 6 4.44 -8.36 -11.66
N SER A 7 3.26 -7.75 -11.82
CA SER A 7 2.96 -6.45 -11.25
C SER A 7 2.77 -6.62 -9.74
N LYS A 8 3.89 -6.56 -9.01
CA LYS A 8 3.95 -6.68 -7.55
C LYS A 8 3.35 -5.44 -6.87
N CYS A 9 2.92 -5.61 -5.63
CA CYS A 9 2.36 -4.53 -4.84
C CYS A 9 3.44 -3.47 -4.62
N GLN A 10 3.19 -2.23 -5.05
CA GLN A 10 4.16 -1.14 -4.90
C GLN A 10 4.38 -0.74 -3.44
N ILE A 11 3.57 -1.26 -2.51
CA ILE A 11 3.63 -0.98 -1.07
C ILE A 11 4.41 -2.06 -0.31
N CYS A 12 4.07 -3.34 -0.51
CA CYS A 12 4.65 -4.46 0.26
C CYS A 12 5.35 -5.54 -0.57
N GLY A 13 5.25 -5.50 -1.91
CA GLY A 13 5.87 -6.47 -2.82
C GLY A 13 5.11 -7.78 -3.04
N ASP A 14 3.91 -7.95 -2.48
CA ASP A 14 3.06 -9.13 -2.70
C ASP A 14 2.72 -9.33 -4.19
N ASN A 15 2.58 -10.58 -4.62
CA ASN A 15 2.27 -10.97 -5.99
C ASN A 15 0.77 -10.91 -6.31
N SER A 16 -0.09 -10.82 -5.30
CA SER A 16 -1.55 -10.76 -5.44
C SER A 16 -2.06 -9.33 -5.62
N CYS A 17 -1.98 -8.77 -6.83
CA CYS A 17 -2.26 -7.36 -7.05
C CYS A 17 -3.38 -7.06 -8.06
N SER A 18 -4.11 -5.99 -7.77
CA SER A 18 -5.06 -5.34 -8.68
C SER A 18 -4.97 -3.81 -8.51
N TYR A 19 -5.43 -3.07 -9.51
CA TYR A 19 -5.28 -1.61 -9.52
C TYR A 19 -6.28 -0.97 -8.56
N HIS A 20 -5.80 -0.22 -7.56
CA HIS A 20 -6.63 0.43 -6.54
C HIS A 20 -6.07 1.81 -6.23
N PHE A 21 -6.98 2.80 -6.17
CA PHE A 21 -6.62 4.19 -5.88
C PHE A 21 -5.45 4.64 -6.78
N ASP A 22 -5.47 4.36 -8.07
CA ASP A 22 -4.39 4.72 -9.02
C ASP A 22 -2.99 4.09 -8.77
N ALA A 23 -2.90 3.05 -7.93
CA ALA A 23 -1.68 2.26 -7.75
C ALA A 23 -1.89 0.74 -7.85
N MET A 24 -0.83 0.03 -8.22
CA MET A 24 -0.81 -1.44 -8.19
C MET A 24 -0.60 -1.93 -6.76
N THR A 25 -1.64 -2.49 -6.14
CA THR A 25 -1.61 -2.89 -4.72
C THR A 25 -2.28 -4.23 -4.46
N CYS A 26 -1.93 -4.88 -3.36
CA CYS A 26 -2.63 -6.08 -2.89
C CYS A 26 -3.87 -5.73 -2.05
N SER A 27 -4.75 -6.71 -1.86
CA SER A 27 -6.01 -6.56 -1.10
C SER A 27 -5.79 -6.10 0.35
N SER A 28 -4.70 -6.53 0.97
CA SER A 28 -4.31 -6.13 2.33
C SER A 28 -3.92 -4.65 2.40
N CYS A 29 -3.09 -4.17 1.46
CA CYS A 29 -2.70 -2.77 1.36
C CYS A 29 -3.90 -1.86 1.04
N LYS A 30 -4.80 -2.30 0.15
CA LYS A 30 -6.09 -1.62 -0.10
C LYS A 30 -6.90 -1.47 1.18
N ALA A 31 -7.08 -2.55 1.93
CA ALA A 31 -7.89 -2.53 3.16
C ALA A 31 -7.24 -1.64 4.24
N PHE A 32 -5.92 -1.67 4.35
CA PHE A 32 -5.17 -0.79 5.22
C PHE A 32 -5.38 0.68 4.86
N PHE A 33 -5.20 1.04 3.58
CA PHE A 33 -5.41 2.41 3.10
C PHE A 33 -6.81 2.92 3.45
N ARG A 34 -7.86 2.16 3.12
CA ARG A 34 -9.25 2.58 3.40
C ARG A 34 -9.53 2.82 4.88
N ARG A 35 -8.99 2.01 5.80
CA ARG A 35 -9.17 2.19 7.25
C ARG A 35 -8.45 3.42 7.81
N ASN A 36 -7.42 3.88 7.10
CA ASN A 36 -6.43 4.82 7.63
C ASN A 36 -6.35 6.14 6.85
N ALA A 37 -7.03 6.26 5.70
CA ALA A 37 -6.93 7.42 4.80
C ALA A 37 -7.23 8.78 5.46
N LEU A 38 -8.07 8.80 6.50
CA LEU A 38 -8.45 10.02 7.21
C LEU A 38 -7.64 10.26 8.49
N ILE A 39 -6.88 9.26 8.96
CA ILE A 39 -6.05 9.39 10.16
C ILE A 39 -4.88 10.32 9.86
N LYS A 40 -4.52 11.17 10.83
CA LYS A 40 -3.39 12.08 10.70
C LYS A 40 -2.08 11.31 10.88
N VAL A 41 -1.04 11.68 10.14
CA VAL A 41 0.24 10.93 10.11
C VAL A 41 0.91 10.89 11.50
N ASP A 42 0.76 11.95 12.29
CA ASP A 42 1.24 12.08 13.67
C ASP A 42 0.59 11.08 14.66
N GLN A 43 -0.56 10.52 14.31
CA GLN A 43 -1.24 9.49 15.10
C GLN A 43 -0.71 8.09 14.83
N PHE A 44 0.09 7.90 13.76
CA PHE A 44 0.73 6.63 13.53
C PHE A 44 2.07 6.53 14.26
N LYS A 45 2.20 5.48 15.09
CA LYS A 45 3.43 5.20 15.83
C LYS A 45 4.06 3.91 15.32
N CYS A 46 5.31 4.00 14.86
CA CYS A 46 6.14 2.83 14.54
C CYS A 46 6.87 2.38 15.80
N TYR A 47 6.44 1.28 16.42
CA TYR A 47 7.04 0.77 17.66
C TYR A 47 8.41 0.11 17.45
N LEU A 48 8.76 -0.24 16.21
CA LEU A 48 10.02 -0.91 15.88
C LEU A 48 11.07 0.02 15.28
N GLY A 49 10.79 1.32 15.12
CA GLY A 49 11.71 2.30 14.54
C GLY A 49 12.07 2.09 13.06
N VAL A 50 11.70 0.95 12.47
CA VAL A 50 11.89 0.65 11.04
C VAL A 50 10.77 1.29 10.22
N GLY A 51 10.93 2.59 9.99
CA GLY A 51 10.31 3.39 8.92
C GLY A 51 8.87 3.03 8.54
N MET A 52 7.90 3.81 9.04
CA MET A 52 6.65 3.94 8.31
C MET A 52 6.92 4.64 6.99
N ARG A 53 7.04 3.87 5.90
CA ARG A 53 6.93 4.44 4.56
C ARG A 53 5.52 4.99 4.45
N THR A 54 5.43 6.30 4.39
CA THR A 54 4.20 7.10 4.46
C THR A 54 3.11 6.49 3.58
N VAL A 55 1.90 6.33 4.12
CA VAL A 55 0.71 6.15 3.29
C VAL A 55 0.43 7.52 2.67
N SER A 56 1.02 7.78 1.51
CA SER A 56 0.81 9.05 0.82
C SER A 56 -0.68 9.16 0.47
N LYS A 57 -1.31 10.28 0.82
CA LYS A 57 -2.71 10.58 0.47
C LYS A 57 -2.90 10.92 -1.02
N ASN A 58 -1.79 11.01 -1.77
CA ASN A 58 -1.74 11.28 -3.19
C ASN A 58 -1.07 10.11 -3.90
N ILE A 59 -1.83 9.03 -4.07
CA ILE A 59 -1.56 8.03 -5.09
C ILE A 59 -2.71 8.08 -6.08
#